data_AF-R1FT92-F1
#
_entry.id   AF-R1FT92-F1
#
_cell.length_a   1.000
_cell.length_b   1.000
_cell.length_c   1.000
_cell.angle_alpha   90.00
_cell.angle_beta   90.00
_cell.angle_gamma   90.00
#
_symmetry.space_group_name_H-M   'P 1'
#
loop_
_entity.id
_entity.type
_entity.pdbx_description
1 polymer ?
#
loop_
_entity_poly.entity_id
_entity_poly.type
_entity_poly.pdbx_seq_one_letter_code
_entity_poly.pdbx_strand_id
1 'polypeptide(L)'
;MTTDKYGLYDIIKEAHKEFKEYLKRTGIEIKGVRLRILESSKLLSELYYMIKTYKKDKLKQKLNTIDKILLEQISNYDNIYIINEKNLKEFYIGEIYLLKQIYNTDDINELNKKILEDIIHSIENSKPLAIGVPETKEIYIIKDRLEKSIDETLYRVDLININRPSIIRLGSPIFDVASAPLYTDGKNIKKDIAKAIAVNVKIHEEEHFIFNIEELANPELSVSALQYITYIDMYNLLEHSKTYEIIEENIIKCKNYIWNLATMDYFAAMGNFPKRLLKDYINALRRASYDLGYCYASIIIDRNKESLCLNIKDVIKEVRNLSTLDAVTKIAYY
;
A
#
# COMPACT_ATOMS: atom_id res chain seq x y z
N MET A 1 -17.26 8.75 18.23
CA MET A 1 -16.00 9.36 17.78
C MET A 1 -14.88 8.49 18.32
N THR A 2 -14.31 7.63 17.47
CA THR A 2 -13.05 6.97 17.76
C THR A 2 -11.96 8.06 17.72
N THR A 3 -11.27 8.26 18.84
CA THR A 3 -10.12 9.19 18.90
C THR A 3 -9.08 8.75 17.90
N ASP A 4 -8.65 9.63 17.00
CA ASP A 4 -7.52 9.38 16.10
C ASP A 4 -6.23 9.24 16.93
N LYS A 5 -5.82 7.99 17.16
CA LYS A 5 -4.79 7.64 18.15
C LYS A 5 -3.42 8.21 17.79
N TYR A 6 -3.11 8.32 16.50
CA TYR A 6 -1.81 8.76 15.99
C TYR A 6 -1.85 10.07 15.21
N GLY A 7 -3.03 10.66 15.00
CA GLY A 7 -3.18 11.76 14.04
C GLY A 7 -3.02 11.26 12.60
N LEU A 8 -3.54 10.07 12.29
CA LEU A 8 -3.38 9.42 10.98
C LEU A 8 -3.92 10.27 9.84
N TYR A 9 -4.98 11.06 10.05
CA TYR A 9 -5.50 11.93 9.00
C TYR A 9 -4.46 12.97 8.56
N ASP A 10 -3.81 13.62 9.52
CA ASP A 10 -2.78 14.62 9.25
C ASP A 10 -1.53 13.96 8.64
N ILE A 11 -1.11 12.81 9.18
CA ILE A 11 0.02 12.03 8.64
C ILE A 11 -0.22 11.66 7.18
N ILE A 12 -1.39 11.10 6.84
CA ILE A 12 -1.72 10.67 5.48
C ILE A 12 -1.81 11.87 4.55
N LYS A 13 -2.35 13.00 5.04
CA LYS A 13 -2.44 14.26 4.27
C LYS A 13 -1.07 14.84 3.95
N GLU A 14 -0.18 14.91 4.94
CA GLU A 14 1.21 15.33 4.74
C GLU A 14 1.92 14.39 3.77
N ALA A 15 1.80 13.06 3.96
CA ALA A 15 2.37 12.06 3.08
C ALA A 15 1.86 12.16 1.63
N HIS A 16 0.60 12.55 1.42
CA HIS A 16 0.05 12.81 0.09
C HIS A 16 0.69 14.00 -0.60
N LYS A 17 0.91 15.07 0.16
CA LYS A 17 1.61 16.26 -0.33
C LYS A 17 3.08 15.97 -0.64
N GLU A 18 3.80 15.34 0.29
CA GLU A 18 5.21 14.96 0.14
C GLU A 18 5.42 14.08 -1.09
N PHE A 19 4.56 13.08 -1.31
CA PHE A 19 4.65 12.21 -2.47
C PHE A 19 4.34 12.94 -3.79
N LYS A 20 3.34 13.83 -3.84
CA LYS A 20 3.10 14.66 -5.03
C LYS A 20 4.29 15.55 -5.36
N GLU A 21 4.93 16.14 -4.36
CA GLU A 21 6.17 16.92 -4.53
C GLU A 21 7.32 16.06 -5.03
N TYR A 22 7.45 14.83 -4.49
CA TYR A 22 8.41 13.84 -4.94
C TYR A 22 8.24 13.50 -6.43
N LEU A 23 7.02 13.14 -6.86
CA LEU A 23 6.70 12.85 -8.26
C LEU A 23 7.02 14.02 -9.17
N LYS A 24 6.70 15.25 -8.74
CA LYS A 24 7.03 16.47 -9.49
C LYS A 24 8.54 16.65 -9.65
N ARG A 25 9.32 16.43 -8.59
CA ARG A 25 10.79 16.53 -8.61
C ARG A 25 11.42 15.51 -9.53
N THR A 26 10.88 14.30 -9.56
CA THR A 26 11.38 13.20 -10.39
C THR A 26 10.82 13.22 -11.82
N GLY A 27 9.83 14.07 -12.09
CA GLY A 27 9.16 14.15 -13.39
C GLY A 27 8.37 12.89 -13.73
N ILE A 28 7.84 12.21 -12.70
CA ILE A 28 6.85 11.13 -12.81
C ILE A 28 5.46 11.76 -12.72
N GLU A 29 4.51 11.25 -13.48
CA GLU A 29 3.14 11.76 -13.46
C GLU A 29 2.15 10.65 -13.09
N ILE A 30 1.32 10.93 -12.09
CA ILE A 30 0.14 10.13 -11.74
C ILE A 30 -1.06 11.07 -11.84
N LYS A 31 -2.02 10.78 -12.72
CA LYS A 31 -3.19 11.65 -12.92
C LYS A 31 -4.47 11.03 -12.38
N GLY A 32 -5.20 11.83 -11.61
CA GLY A 32 -6.61 11.58 -11.31
C GLY A 32 -6.85 10.49 -10.28
N VAL A 33 -5.92 10.27 -9.34
CA VAL A 33 -6.09 9.33 -8.22
C VAL A 33 -6.75 10.07 -7.06
N ARG A 34 -7.80 9.49 -6.47
CA ARG A 34 -8.51 10.04 -5.31
C ARG A 34 -8.24 9.22 -4.05
N LEU A 35 -7.89 9.90 -2.97
CA LEU A 35 -7.59 9.25 -1.71
C LEU A 35 -8.81 9.22 -0.79
N ARG A 36 -9.17 8.02 -0.33
CA ARG A 36 -10.28 7.73 0.58
C ARG A 36 -9.73 7.14 1.86
N ILE A 37 -10.23 7.61 3.00
CA ILE A 37 -9.92 7.01 4.31
C ILE A 37 -11.20 6.46 4.90
N LEU A 38 -11.28 5.15 5.02
CA LEU A 38 -12.37 4.48 5.71
C LEU A 38 -12.07 4.47 7.22
N GLU A 39 -12.89 5.16 8.02
CA GLU A 39 -12.65 5.31 9.46
C GLU A 39 -12.67 3.96 10.21
N SER A 40 -13.48 3.01 9.75
CA SER A 40 -13.47 1.62 10.23
C SER A 40 -13.88 0.65 9.15
N SER A 41 -13.26 -0.53 9.13
CA SER A 41 -13.67 -1.61 8.25
C SER A 41 -15.12 -2.07 8.46
N LYS A 42 -15.73 -1.80 9.63
CA LYS A 42 -17.15 -2.09 9.89
C LYS A 42 -18.11 -1.37 8.93
N LEU A 43 -17.71 -0.20 8.44
CA LEU A 43 -18.50 0.59 7.49
C LEU A 43 -18.73 -0.14 6.16
N LEU A 44 -17.91 -1.15 5.83
CA LEU A 44 -18.12 -1.99 4.64
C LEU A 44 -19.39 -2.82 4.77
N SER A 45 -19.66 -3.39 5.94
CA SER A 45 -20.90 -4.12 6.21
C SER A 45 -22.12 -3.20 6.14
N GLU A 46 -22.00 -1.97 6.65
CA GLU A 46 -23.06 -0.97 6.59
C GLU A 46 -23.32 -0.50 5.16
N LEU A 47 -22.27 -0.27 4.39
CA LEU A 47 -22.35 0.08 2.97
C LEU A 47 -23.00 -1.04 2.16
N TYR A 48 -22.60 -2.29 2.42
CA TYR A 48 -23.22 -3.47 1.80
C TYR A 48 -24.72 -3.52 2.08
N TYR A 49 -25.12 -3.37 3.35
CA TYR A 49 -26.53 -3.34 3.73
C TYR A 49 -27.28 -2.18 3.07
N MET A 50 -26.66 -1.00 3.02
CA MET A 50 -27.23 0.17 2.36
C MET A 50 -27.48 -0.09 0.88
N ILE A 51 -26.50 -0.62 0.14
CA ILE A 51 -26.64 -0.97 -1.28
C ILE A 51 -27.82 -1.94 -1.51
N LYS A 52 -28.00 -2.93 -0.63
CA LYS A 52 -29.07 -3.92 -0.75
C LYS A 52 -30.46 -3.37 -0.42
N THR A 53 -30.57 -2.39 0.46
CA THR A 53 -31.86 -1.92 1.01
C THR A 53 -32.29 -0.55 0.51
N TYR A 54 -31.40 0.25 -0.08
CA TYR A 54 -31.70 1.60 -0.51
C TYR A 54 -32.71 1.61 -1.67
N LYS A 55 -33.80 2.36 -1.51
CA LYS A 55 -34.85 2.46 -2.53
C LYS A 55 -34.31 3.13 -3.81
N LYS A 56 -34.36 2.43 -4.94
CA LYS A 56 -33.79 2.88 -6.22
C LYS A 56 -34.38 4.21 -6.72
N ASP A 57 -35.69 4.39 -6.62
CA ASP A 57 -36.34 5.63 -7.07
C ASP A 57 -35.89 6.84 -6.25
N LYS A 58 -35.69 6.63 -4.94
CA LYS A 58 -35.14 7.64 -4.04
C LYS A 58 -33.68 7.96 -4.38
N LEU A 59 -32.90 6.96 -4.81
CA LEU A 59 -31.52 7.17 -5.26
C LEU A 59 -31.49 8.00 -6.54
N LYS A 60 -32.30 7.65 -7.54
CA LYS A 60 -32.43 8.41 -8.79
C LYS A 60 -32.80 9.87 -8.53
N GLN A 61 -33.79 10.12 -7.68
CA GLN A 61 -34.16 11.49 -7.27
C GLN A 61 -32.99 12.24 -6.61
N LYS A 62 -32.23 11.56 -5.75
CA LYS A 62 -31.06 12.14 -5.08
C LYS A 62 -29.91 12.44 -6.05
N LEU A 63 -29.67 11.58 -7.03
CA LEU A 63 -28.66 11.81 -8.08
C LEU A 63 -28.99 13.07 -8.91
N ASN A 64 -30.26 13.32 -9.19
CA ASN A 64 -30.70 14.52 -9.93
C ASN A 64 -30.61 15.81 -9.09
N THR A 65 -30.51 15.69 -7.77
CA THR A 65 -30.49 16.81 -6.81
C THR A 65 -29.22 16.82 -5.97
N ILE A 66 -28.17 16.16 -6.46
CA ILE A 66 -26.93 16.00 -5.72
C ILE A 66 -26.27 17.37 -5.50
N ASP A 67 -25.79 17.60 -4.29
CA ASP A 67 -25.16 18.86 -3.92
C ASP A 67 -23.85 19.04 -4.69
N LYS A 68 -23.67 20.20 -5.34
CA LYS A 68 -22.46 20.54 -6.08
C LYS A 68 -21.22 20.52 -5.18
N ILE A 69 -21.33 20.92 -3.93
CA ILE A 69 -20.25 20.89 -2.94
C ILE A 69 -19.85 19.44 -2.62
N LEU A 70 -20.83 18.55 -2.47
CA LEU A 70 -20.57 17.12 -2.25
C LEU A 70 -19.88 16.50 -3.47
N LEU A 71 -20.33 16.85 -4.68
CA LEU A 71 -19.67 16.44 -5.93
C LEU A 71 -18.24 16.91 -6.00
N GLU A 72 -17.97 18.18 -5.67
CA GLU A 72 -16.62 18.72 -5.62
C GLU A 72 -15.77 17.97 -4.59
N GLN A 73 -16.29 17.67 -3.40
CA GLN A 73 -15.54 16.92 -2.37
C GLN A 73 -15.21 15.49 -2.79
N ILE A 74 -16.18 14.78 -3.40
CA ILE A 74 -16.00 13.39 -3.79
C ILE A 74 -15.15 13.28 -5.07
N SER A 75 -15.30 14.22 -6.01
CA SER A 75 -14.59 14.15 -7.30
C SER A 75 -13.18 14.76 -7.27
N ASN A 76 -12.84 15.54 -6.25
CA ASN A 76 -11.56 16.27 -6.20
C ASN A 76 -10.38 15.34 -5.90
N TYR A 77 -9.41 15.32 -6.83
CA TYR A 77 -8.18 14.53 -6.81
C TYR A 77 -7.08 15.07 -5.88
N ASP A 78 -7.21 16.30 -5.40
CA ASP A 78 -6.30 16.93 -4.45
C ASP A 78 -6.76 16.80 -3.00
N ASN A 79 -7.99 16.34 -2.78
CA ASN A 79 -8.57 16.22 -1.46
C ASN A 79 -8.67 14.77 -0.99
N ILE A 80 -8.45 14.60 0.31
CA ILE A 80 -8.72 13.35 1.02
C ILE A 80 -10.18 13.35 1.46
N TYR A 81 -10.91 12.30 1.09
CA TYR A 81 -12.28 12.10 1.55
C TYR A 81 -12.32 11.08 2.67
N ILE A 82 -12.74 11.50 3.87
CA ILE A 82 -12.87 10.62 5.04
C ILE A 82 -14.29 10.06 5.06
N ILE A 83 -14.41 8.73 5.04
CA ILE A 83 -15.67 8.00 5.10
C ILE A 83 -15.90 7.55 6.54
N ASN A 84 -17.02 7.97 7.12
CA ASN A 84 -17.46 7.66 8.48
C ASN A 84 -18.98 7.39 8.52
N GLU A 85 -19.49 6.96 9.66
CA GLU A 85 -20.92 6.64 9.86
C GLU A 85 -21.85 7.80 9.46
N LYS A 86 -21.42 9.07 9.69
CA LYS A 86 -22.26 10.25 9.43
C LYS A 86 -22.39 10.59 7.96
N ASN A 87 -21.38 10.25 7.14
CA ASN A 87 -21.33 10.60 5.73
C ASN A 87 -21.33 9.39 4.77
N LEU A 88 -21.52 8.17 5.29
CA LEU A 88 -21.49 6.93 4.51
C LEU A 88 -22.53 6.94 3.38
N LYS A 89 -23.69 7.54 3.64
CA LYS A 89 -24.77 7.65 2.65
C LYS A 89 -24.44 8.66 1.56
N GLU A 90 -23.89 9.81 1.92
CA GLU A 90 -23.41 10.81 0.97
C GLU A 90 -22.30 10.23 0.10
N PHE A 91 -21.38 9.48 0.70
CA PHE A 91 -20.35 8.71 -0.01
C PHE A 91 -20.99 7.75 -1.02
N TYR A 92 -21.92 6.88 -0.60
CA TYR A 92 -22.59 5.95 -1.50
C TYR A 92 -23.26 6.65 -2.70
N ILE A 93 -23.98 7.74 -2.45
CA ILE A 93 -24.67 8.50 -3.51
C ILE A 93 -23.64 9.12 -4.48
N GLY A 94 -22.57 9.72 -3.95
CA GLY A 94 -21.53 10.30 -4.78
C GLY A 94 -20.74 9.26 -5.56
N GLU A 95 -20.50 8.08 -4.98
CA GLU A 95 -19.82 6.98 -5.67
C GLU A 95 -20.66 6.46 -6.84
N ILE A 96 -21.96 6.28 -6.66
CA ILE A 96 -22.88 5.93 -7.76
C ILE A 96 -22.85 7.00 -8.85
N TYR A 97 -22.79 8.29 -8.48
CA TYR A 97 -22.69 9.37 -9.44
C TYR A 97 -21.37 9.30 -10.24
N LEU A 98 -20.24 9.06 -9.57
CA LEU A 98 -18.94 8.90 -10.22
C LEU A 98 -18.93 7.70 -11.18
N LEU A 99 -19.39 6.54 -10.70
CA LEU A 99 -19.43 5.32 -11.50
C LEU A 99 -20.34 5.45 -12.72
N LYS A 100 -21.47 6.17 -12.59
CA LYS A 100 -22.33 6.50 -13.73
C LYS A 100 -21.55 7.22 -14.83
N GLN A 101 -20.67 8.15 -14.48
CA GLN A 101 -19.85 8.88 -15.45
C GLN A 101 -18.75 8.00 -16.05
N ILE A 102 -18.08 7.19 -15.22
CA ILE A 102 -16.98 6.32 -15.63
C ILE A 102 -17.47 5.24 -16.60
N TYR A 103 -18.57 4.58 -16.27
CA TYR A 103 -19.12 3.46 -17.05
C TYR A 103 -20.16 3.89 -18.09
N ASN A 104 -20.54 5.17 -18.12
CA ASN A 104 -21.56 5.73 -19.00
C ASN A 104 -22.88 4.90 -18.97
N THR A 105 -23.35 4.57 -17.77
CA THR A 105 -24.54 3.74 -17.54
C THR A 105 -25.42 4.35 -16.44
N ASP A 106 -26.74 4.25 -16.63
CA ASP A 106 -27.76 4.65 -15.66
C ASP A 106 -28.34 3.44 -14.88
N ASP A 107 -27.85 2.23 -15.15
CA ASP A 107 -28.30 1.03 -14.44
C ASP A 107 -27.71 0.98 -13.02
N ILE A 108 -28.52 1.40 -12.06
CA ILE A 108 -28.20 1.34 -10.63
C ILE A 108 -27.79 -0.07 -10.17
N ASN A 109 -28.32 -1.15 -10.77
CA ASN A 109 -27.91 -2.51 -10.38
C ASN A 109 -26.46 -2.79 -10.78
N GLU A 110 -26.09 -2.38 -11.99
CA GLU A 110 -24.74 -2.50 -12.51
C GLU A 110 -23.77 -1.69 -11.67
N LEU A 111 -24.09 -0.41 -11.41
CA LEU A 111 -23.27 0.47 -10.58
C LEU A 111 -23.12 -0.06 -9.15
N ASN A 112 -24.21 -0.58 -8.55
CA ASN A 112 -24.14 -1.22 -7.24
C ASN A 112 -23.26 -2.47 -7.25
N LYS A 113 -23.35 -3.28 -8.31
CA LYS A 113 -22.51 -4.48 -8.45
C LYS A 113 -21.02 -4.10 -8.48
N LYS A 114 -20.66 -3.01 -9.16
CA LYS A 114 -19.28 -2.49 -9.17
C LYS A 114 -18.79 -2.09 -7.78
N ILE A 115 -19.56 -1.33 -7.01
CA ILE A 115 -19.17 -1.00 -5.62
C ILE A 115 -18.99 -2.27 -4.77
N LEU A 116 -19.88 -3.25 -4.93
CA LEU A 116 -19.78 -4.51 -4.20
C LEU A 116 -18.51 -5.29 -4.56
N GLU A 117 -18.23 -5.45 -5.85
CA GLU A 117 -17.10 -6.24 -6.36
C GLU A 117 -15.77 -5.52 -6.11
N ASP A 118 -15.64 -4.30 -6.61
CA ASP A 118 -14.36 -3.60 -6.70
C ASP A 118 -13.90 -3.07 -5.34
N ILE A 119 -14.85 -2.64 -4.49
CA ILE A 119 -14.56 -2.02 -3.19
C ILE A 119 -14.83 -3.01 -2.04
N ILE A 120 -16.08 -3.43 -1.85
CA ILE A 120 -16.46 -4.15 -0.62
C ILE A 120 -15.82 -5.54 -0.56
N HIS A 121 -16.04 -6.37 -1.57
CA HIS A 121 -15.53 -7.73 -1.59
C HIS A 121 -14.00 -7.74 -1.61
N SER A 122 -13.37 -6.87 -2.40
CA SER A 122 -11.90 -6.75 -2.43
C SER A 122 -11.32 -6.46 -1.04
N ILE A 123 -11.88 -5.49 -0.30
CA ILE A 123 -11.40 -5.10 1.03
C ILE A 123 -11.72 -6.16 2.10
N GLU A 124 -12.86 -6.85 2.02
CA GLU A 124 -13.26 -7.88 3.00
C GLU A 124 -12.49 -9.20 2.79
N ASN A 125 -12.24 -9.60 1.55
CA ASN A 125 -11.58 -10.86 1.23
C ASN A 125 -10.09 -10.85 1.55
N SER A 126 -9.38 -9.79 1.13
CA SER A 126 -7.92 -9.69 1.31
C SER A 126 -7.52 -9.09 2.66
N LYS A 127 -8.47 -8.42 3.33
CA LYS A 127 -8.28 -7.67 4.59
C LYS A 127 -7.06 -6.74 4.57
N PRO A 128 -6.88 -5.90 3.54
CA PRO A 128 -5.65 -5.16 3.38
C PRO A 128 -5.65 -3.91 4.28
N LEU A 129 -4.48 -3.29 4.42
CA LEU A 129 -4.33 -2.00 5.12
C LEU A 129 -4.78 -0.84 4.23
N ALA A 130 -4.52 -0.94 2.94
CA ALA A 130 -5.09 -0.09 1.91
C ALA A 130 -5.31 -0.89 0.63
N ILE A 131 -6.04 -0.32 -0.33
CA ILE A 131 -6.22 -0.92 -1.65
C ILE A 131 -6.40 0.16 -2.70
N GLY A 132 -5.68 0.05 -3.81
CA GLY A 132 -5.95 0.76 -5.06
C GLY A 132 -7.07 0.08 -5.85
N VAL A 133 -8.02 0.86 -6.35
CA VAL A 133 -9.09 0.45 -7.27
C VAL A 133 -8.80 1.12 -8.62
N PRO A 134 -8.13 0.43 -9.56
CA PRO A 134 -7.72 1.00 -10.85
C PRO A 134 -8.88 1.58 -11.66
N GLU A 135 -10.02 0.90 -11.65
CA GLU A 135 -11.22 1.21 -12.43
C GLU A 135 -11.78 2.59 -12.06
N THR A 136 -11.77 2.92 -10.77
CA THR A 136 -12.26 4.21 -10.28
C THR A 136 -11.14 5.22 -10.06
N LYS A 137 -9.88 4.79 -10.12
CA LYS A 137 -8.69 5.58 -9.72
C LYS A 137 -8.78 6.05 -8.28
N GLU A 138 -9.07 5.12 -7.39
CA GLU A 138 -9.24 5.43 -5.98
C GLU A 138 -8.34 4.58 -5.11
N ILE A 139 -7.91 5.15 -3.99
CA ILE A 139 -7.15 4.43 -2.98
C ILE A 139 -7.95 4.49 -1.69
N TYR A 140 -8.22 3.34 -1.10
CA TYR A 140 -8.90 3.23 0.18
C TYR A 140 -7.90 2.84 1.25
N ILE A 141 -7.61 3.74 2.20
CA ILE A 141 -6.87 3.41 3.43
C ILE A 141 -7.88 2.99 4.50
N ILE A 142 -7.65 1.82 5.11
CA ILE A 142 -8.53 1.25 6.14
C ILE A 142 -7.95 1.56 7.51
N LYS A 143 -8.43 2.64 8.14
CA LYS A 143 -7.79 3.28 9.29
C LYS A 143 -7.60 2.33 10.47
N ASP A 144 -8.64 1.61 10.91
CA ASP A 144 -8.56 0.72 12.06
C ASP A 144 -7.60 -0.46 11.86
N ARG A 145 -7.48 -0.96 10.62
CA ARG A 145 -6.48 -1.97 10.26
C ARG A 145 -5.07 -1.41 10.25
N LEU A 146 -4.89 -0.18 9.74
CA LEU A 146 -3.61 0.52 9.76
C LEU A 146 -3.15 0.81 11.20
N GLU A 147 -4.04 1.29 12.07
CA GLU A 147 -3.75 1.49 13.50
C GLU A 147 -3.29 0.19 14.17
N LYS A 148 -3.96 -0.92 13.89
CA LYS A 148 -3.56 -2.24 14.40
C LYS A 148 -2.16 -2.64 13.93
N SER A 149 -1.83 -2.40 12.65
CA SER A 149 -0.49 -2.69 12.12
C SER A 149 0.60 -1.82 12.75
N ILE A 150 0.28 -0.55 13.03
CA ILE A 150 1.17 0.36 13.77
C ILE A 150 1.39 -0.15 15.20
N ASP A 151 0.33 -0.54 15.90
CA ASP A 151 0.42 -1.12 17.26
C ASP A 151 1.29 -2.38 17.28
N GLU A 152 1.11 -3.29 16.34
CA GLU A 152 1.92 -4.51 16.21
C GLU A 152 3.40 -4.20 15.95
N THR A 153 3.68 -3.16 15.17
CA THR A 153 5.05 -2.72 14.88
C THR A 153 5.70 -2.04 16.08
N LEU A 154 4.95 -1.17 16.77
CA LEU A 154 5.40 -0.51 17.99
C LEU A 154 5.76 -1.52 19.07
N TYR A 155 4.93 -2.55 19.26
CA TYR A 155 5.23 -3.62 20.22
C TYR A 155 6.58 -4.31 19.96
N ARG A 156 6.98 -4.44 18.67
CA ARG A 156 8.28 -5.02 18.30
C ARG A 156 9.45 -4.06 18.54
N VAL A 157 9.23 -2.76 18.36
CA VAL A 157 10.27 -1.71 18.49
C VAL A 157 10.42 -1.19 19.91
N ASP A 158 9.37 -1.21 20.73
CA ASP A 158 9.36 -0.74 22.13
C ASP A 158 10.41 -1.44 23.02
N LEU A 159 10.99 -2.55 22.55
CA LEU A 159 12.11 -3.25 23.18
C LEU A 159 13.47 -2.56 22.96
N ILE A 160 13.53 -1.49 22.16
CA ILE A 160 14.76 -0.80 21.77
C ILE A 160 14.74 0.63 22.35
N ASN A 161 15.77 0.96 23.14
CA ASN A 161 15.93 2.30 23.71
C ASN A 161 16.50 3.28 22.66
N ILE A 162 15.65 4.18 22.14
CA ILE A 162 16.03 5.15 21.08
C ILE A 162 15.85 6.57 21.63
N ASN A 163 16.93 7.17 22.13
CA ASN A 163 16.91 8.52 22.74
C ASN A 163 17.76 9.55 21.99
N ARG A 164 18.21 9.23 20.77
CA ARG A 164 19.06 10.09 19.94
C ARG A 164 18.76 9.89 18.45
N PRO A 165 19.11 10.87 17.58
CA PRO A 165 19.00 10.71 16.14
C PRO A 165 19.65 9.41 15.65
N SER A 166 18.87 8.58 14.96
CA SER A 166 19.27 7.23 14.57
C SER A 166 18.54 6.77 13.31
N ILE A 167 19.17 5.86 12.56
CA ILE A 167 18.49 5.01 11.57
C ILE A 167 18.22 3.66 12.22
N ILE A 168 16.94 3.26 12.26
CA ILE A 168 16.51 1.99 12.83
C ILE A 168 15.94 1.05 11.77
N ARG A 169 15.87 -0.24 12.11
CA ARG A 169 15.22 -1.27 11.28
C ARG A 169 13.74 -1.27 11.61
N LEU A 170 12.92 -0.92 10.63
CA LEU A 170 11.49 -1.07 10.70
C LEU A 170 11.11 -2.38 10.02
N GLY A 171 10.86 -3.42 10.81
CA GLY A 171 10.18 -4.62 10.33
C GLY A 171 8.67 -4.39 10.38
N SER A 172 7.95 -4.77 9.32
CA SER A 172 6.51 -4.56 9.22
C SER A 172 5.76 -5.89 9.19
N PRO A 173 4.51 -5.98 9.67
CA PRO A 173 3.64 -7.13 9.36
C PRO A 173 3.43 -7.35 7.85
N ILE A 174 3.67 -6.31 7.04
CA ILE A 174 3.47 -6.29 5.58
C ILE A 174 4.66 -6.95 4.85
N PHE A 175 5.89 -6.72 5.30
CA PHE A 175 7.13 -7.25 4.73
C PHE A 175 7.97 -7.86 5.85
N ASP A 176 8.17 -9.17 5.79
CA ASP A 176 8.68 -9.98 6.91
C ASP A 176 10.16 -10.35 6.70
N VAL A 177 10.62 -10.31 5.44
CA VAL A 177 11.99 -10.74 5.07
C VAL A 177 12.99 -9.59 5.18
N ALA A 178 12.67 -8.45 4.56
CA ALA A 178 13.51 -7.25 4.55
C ALA A 178 13.02 -6.22 5.57
N SER A 179 13.89 -5.35 6.05
CA SER A 179 13.52 -4.23 6.93
C SER A 179 13.63 -2.90 6.18
N ALA A 180 12.71 -1.98 6.43
CA ALA A 180 12.83 -0.62 5.93
C ALA A 180 13.71 0.22 6.89
N PRO A 181 14.66 1.02 6.38
CA PRO A 181 15.36 2.00 7.20
C PRO A 181 14.37 3.08 7.65
N LEU A 182 14.45 3.50 8.91
CA LEU A 182 13.65 4.61 9.43
C LEU A 182 14.55 5.59 10.16
N TYR A 183 14.58 6.84 9.71
CA TYR A 183 15.15 7.93 10.47
C TYR A 183 14.20 8.37 11.59
N THR A 184 14.75 8.57 12.78
CA THR A 184 14.05 9.16 13.93
C THR A 184 15.00 10.06 14.69
N ASP A 185 14.51 11.18 15.22
CA ASP A 185 15.29 12.04 16.11
C ASP A 185 15.28 11.53 17.57
N GLY A 186 14.52 10.46 17.85
CA GLY A 186 14.37 9.85 19.16
C GLY A 186 13.39 10.55 20.09
N LYS A 187 12.73 11.65 19.67
CA LYS A 187 11.80 12.40 20.52
C LYS A 187 10.39 11.81 20.51
N ASN A 188 9.93 11.33 19.35
CA ASN A 188 8.59 10.77 19.20
C ASN A 188 8.57 9.57 18.26
N ILE A 189 9.24 8.49 18.69
CA ILE A 189 9.33 7.24 17.95
C ILE A 189 7.97 6.68 17.51
N LYS A 190 6.93 6.88 18.34
CA LYS A 190 5.57 6.45 18.02
C LYS A 190 5.01 7.14 16.79
N LYS A 191 5.20 8.46 16.70
CA LYS A 191 4.78 9.25 15.54
C LYS A 191 5.63 8.91 14.31
N ASP A 192 6.93 8.73 14.46
CA ASP A 192 7.84 8.40 13.35
C ASP A 192 7.49 7.04 12.73
N ILE A 193 7.21 6.03 13.55
CA ILE A 193 6.76 4.70 13.08
C ILE A 193 5.37 4.78 12.43
N ALA A 194 4.42 5.48 13.04
CA ALA A 194 3.10 5.68 12.46
C ALA A 194 3.18 6.36 11.08
N LYS A 195 4.03 7.39 10.95
CA LYS A 195 4.31 8.05 9.67
C LYS A 195 4.92 7.08 8.67
N ALA A 196 5.97 6.36 9.04
CA ALA A 196 6.65 5.44 8.14
C ALA A 196 5.72 4.35 7.58
N ILE A 197 4.90 3.74 8.42
CA ILE A 197 3.96 2.69 7.99
C ILE A 197 2.86 3.27 7.09
N ALA A 198 2.23 4.38 7.51
CA ALA A 198 1.17 5.02 6.72
C ALA A 198 1.68 5.48 5.35
N VAL A 199 2.88 6.04 5.30
CA VAL A 199 3.52 6.47 4.05
C VAL A 199 3.82 5.28 3.15
N ASN A 200 4.41 4.20 3.68
CA ASN A 200 4.72 3.01 2.89
C ASN A 200 3.47 2.41 2.26
N VAL A 201 2.43 2.16 3.07
CA VAL A 201 1.15 1.61 2.59
C VAL A 201 0.55 2.50 1.51
N LYS A 202 0.56 3.82 1.71
CA LYS A 202 0.01 4.75 0.75
C LYS A 202 0.80 4.79 -0.56
N ILE A 203 2.13 4.88 -0.49
CA ILE A 203 3.00 4.90 -1.68
C ILE A 203 2.75 3.64 -2.51
N HIS A 204 2.67 2.47 -1.88
CA HIS A 204 2.37 1.21 -2.57
C HIS A 204 1.12 1.32 -3.45
N GLU A 205 0.00 1.75 -2.86
CA GLU A 205 -1.26 1.87 -3.60
C GLU A 205 -1.22 2.97 -4.67
N GLU A 206 -0.47 4.06 -4.45
CA GLU A 206 -0.32 5.10 -5.48
C GLU A 206 0.56 4.64 -6.64
N GLU A 207 1.59 3.84 -6.38
CA GLU A 207 2.51 3.35 -7.40
C GLU A 207 1.89 2.29 -8.31
N HIS A 208 0.86 1.58 -7.85
CA HIS A 208 -0.02 0.81 -8.73
C HIS A 208 -0.58 1.64 -9.89
N PHE A 209 -0.72 2.96 -9.74
CA PHE A 209 -1.15 3.88 -10.81
C PHE A 209 -0.02 4.46 -11.66
N ILE A 210 1.24 4.24 -11.30
CA ILE A 210 2.40 4.55 -12.17
C ILE A 210 2.49 3.51 -13.29
N PHE A 211 2.17 2.27 -12.96
CA PHE A 211 2.13 1.18 -13.91
C PHE A 211 0.73 1.04 -14.50
N ASN A 212 0.65 0.71 -15.78
CA ASN A 212 -0.58 0.13 -16.29
C ASN A 212 -0.57 -1.34 -15.83
N ILE A 213 -1.30 -1.68 -14.76
CA ILE A 213 -1.22 -2.98 -14.06
C ILE A 213 -1.38 -4.16 -15.03
N GLU A 214 -2.20 -4.00 -16.06
CA GLU A 214 -2.43 -5.01 -17.12
C GLU A 214 -1.17 -5.36 -17.94
N GLU A 215 -0.15 -4.50 -17.93
CA GLU A 215 1.12 -4.71 -18.65
C GLU A 215 2.18 -5.44 -17.82
N LEU A 216 1.95 -5.66 -16.52
CA LEU A 216 2.93 -6.24 -15.62
C LEU A 216 2.75 -7.75 -15.44
N ALA A 217 3.85 -8.49 -15.55
CA ALA A 217 3.85 -9.94 -15.27
C ALA A 217 3.58 -10.24 -13.78
N ASN A 218 4.05 -9.39 -12.88
CA ASN A 218 3.75 -9.45 -11.45
C ASN A 218 3.69 -8.02 -10.87
N PRO A 219 2.48 -7.42 -10.82
CA PRO A 219 2.29 -6.06 -10.35
C PRO A 219 2.80 -5.83 -8.92
N GLU A 220 2.42 -6.71 -7.99
CA GLU A 220 2.80 -6.62 -6.58
C GLU A 220 4.31 -6.61 -6.37
N LEU A 221 5.04 -7.44 -7.13
CA LEU A 221 6.50 -7.49 -7.06
C LEU A 221 7.13 -6.19 -7.57
N SER A 222 6.67 -5.70 -8.71
CA SER A 222 7.21 -4.49 -9.35
C SER A 222 6.93 -3.25 -8.48
N VAL A 223 5.70 -3.16 -7.97
CA VAL A 223 5.24 -2.04 -7.12
C VAL A 223 5.92 -2.06 -5.76
N SER A 224 6.00 -3.21 -5.08
CA SER A 224 6.71 -3.28 -3.80
C SER A 224 8.21 -2.98 -3.92
N ALA A 225 8.84 -3.34 -5.05
CA ALA A 225 10.23 -2.94 -5.32
C ALA A 225 10.36 -1.43 -5.48
N LEU A 226 9.48 -0.81 -6.27
CA LEU A 226 9.47 0.64 -6.46
C LEU A 226 9.21 1.36 -5.14
N GLN A 227 8.23 0.91 -4.37
CA GLN A 227 7.79 1.50 -3.11
C GLN A 227 8.96 1.62 -2.13
N TYR A 228 9.74 0.55 -1.99
CA TYR A 228 10.89 0.52 -1.11
C TYR A 228 11.93 1.58 -1.50
N ILE A 229 12.22 1.69 -2.79
CA ILE A 229 13.18 2.64 -3.35
C ILE A 229 12.66 4.07 -3.21
N THR A 230 11.43 4.31 -3.63
CA THR A 230 10.74 5.60 -3.53
C THR A 230 10.74 6.11 -2.09
N TYR A 231 10.37 5.26 -1.11
CA TYR A 231 10.37 5.65 0.29
C TYR A 231 11.78 6.08 0.76
N ILE A 232 12.81 5.31 0.39
CA ILE A 232 14.20 5.61 0.74
C ILE A 232 14.68 6.91 0.10
N ASP A 233 14.41 7.11 -1.19
CA ASP A 233 14.81 8.28 -1.97
C ASP A 233 14.03 9.55 -1.56
N MET A 234 12.73 9.41 -1.32
CA MET A 234 11.87 10.53 -0.90
C MET A 234 12.31 11.14 0.42
N TYR A 235 12.79 10.32 1.36
CA TYR A 235 13.28 10.75 2.67
C TYR A 235 14.80 10.88 2.76
N ASN A 236 15.51 10.86 1.62
CA ASN A 236 16.97 10.98 1.53
C ASN A 236 17.73 10.02 2.47
N LEU A 237 17.20 8.80 2.68
CA LEU A 237 17.74 7.88 3.68
C LEU A 237 19.13 7.34 3.27
N LEU A 238 19.49 7.42 1.99
CA LEU A 238 20.81 7.05 1.47
C LEU A 238 21.94 7.98 1.94
N GLU A 239 21.64 9.18 2.47
CA GLU A 239 22.65 10.05 3.09
C GLU A 239 23.24 9.46 4.39
N HIS A 240 22.60 8.43 4.95
CA HIS A 240 23.02 7.80 6.19
C HIS A 240 23.70 6.45 5.92
N SER A 241 24.97 6.29 6.33
CA SER A 241 25.71 5.03 6.17
C SER A 241 25.00 3.81 6.76
N LYS A 242 24.28 4.02 7.87
CA LYS A 242 23.51 2.97 8.55
C LYS A 242 22.36 2.41 7.70
N THR A 243 21.89 3.17 6.71
CA THR A 243 20.93 2.67 5.72
C THR A 243 21.55 1.56 4.88
N TYR A 244 22.77 1.75 4.37
CA TYR A 244 23.46 0.71 3.59
C TYR A 244 23.72 -0.56 4.40
N GLU A 245 24.04 -0.44 5.70
CA GLU A 245 24.16 -1.62 6.58
C GLU A 245 22.85 -2.42 6.66
N ILE A 246 21.69 -1.74 6.69
CA ILE A 246 20.38 -2.42 6.66
C ILE A 246 20.14 -3.08 5.30
N ILE A 247 20.53 -2.43 4.19
CA ILE A 247 20.41 -2.99 2.84
C ILE A 247 21.26 -4.27 2.69
N GLU A 248 22.51 -4.25 3.16
CA GLU A 248 23.40 -5.42 3.14
C GLU A 248 22.83 -6.60 3.95
N GLU A 249 22.29 -6.32 5.15
CA GLU A 249 21.61 -7.33 5.96
C GLU A 249 20.35 -7.88 5.27
N ASN A 250 19.59 -7.02 4.60
CA ASN A 250 18.41 -7.44 3.85
C ASN A 250 18.80 -8.39 2.71
N ILE A 251 19.87 -8.10 1.96
CA ILE A 251 20.36 -8.96 0.90
C ILE A 251 20.67 -10.37 1.43
N ILE A 252 21.33 -10.49 2.58
CA ILE A 252 21.62 -11.79 3.21
C ILE A 252 20.32 -12.52 3.60
N LYS A 253 19.37 -11.81 4.24
CA LYS A 253 18.06 -12.40 4.61
C LYS A 253 17.27 -12.85 3.39
N CYS A 254 17.31 -12.07 2.32
CA CYS A 254 16.64 -12.35 1.06
C CYS A 254 17.20 -13.60 0.35
N LYS A 255 18.52 -13.78 0.33
CA LYS A 255 19.14 -15.02 -0.17
C LYS A 255 18.67 -16.25 0.62
N ASN A 256 18.65 -16.14 1.95
CA ASN A 256 18.15 -17.21 2.81
C ASN A 256 16.66 -17.49 2.59
N TYR A 257 15.86 -16.45 2.36
CA TYR A 257 14.44 -16.59 2.04
C TYR A 257 14.22 -17.35 0.73
N ILE A 258 14.95 -17.01 -0.34
CA ILE A 258 14.88 -17.75 -1.61
C ILE A 258 15.27 -19.23 -1.42
N TRP A 259 16.34 -19.50 -0.68
CA TRP A 259 16.75 -20.87 -0.38
C TRP A 259 15.67 -21.66 0.37
N ASN A 260 15.03 -21.03 1.36
CA ASN A 260 13.93 -21.63 2.10
C ASN A 260 12.71 -21.89 1.20
N LEU A 261 12.34 -20.96 0.32
CA LEU A 261 11.26 -21.19 -0.66
C LEU A 261 11.56 -22.38 -1.57
N ALA A 262 12.77 -22.43 -2.15
CA ALA A 262 13.17 -23.51 -3.04
C ALA A 262 13.17 -24.89 -2.35
N THR A 263 13.62 -24.94 -1.09
CA THR A 263 13.58 -26.19 -0.30
C THR A 263 12.14 -26.60 0.05
N MET A 264 11.25 -25.65 0.33
CA MET A 264 9.83 -25.93 0.57
C MET A 264 9.12 -26.46 -0.68
N ASP A 265 9.39 -25.86 -1.84
CA ASP A 265 8.87 -26.32 -3.14
C ASP A 265 9.34 -27.75 -3.44
N TYR A 266 10.60 -28.07 -3.14
CA TYR A 266 11.14 -29.41 -3.28
C TYR A 266 10.38 -30.43 -2.41
N PHE A 267 10.13 -30.12 -1.13
CA PHE A 267 9.35 -31.02 -0.25
C PHE A 267 7.89 -31.16 -0.69
N ALA A 268 7.30 -30.10 -1.23
CA ALA A 268 5.94 -30.13 -1.78
C ALA A 268 5.86 -31.06 -3.00
N ALA A 269 6.81 -30.92 -3.94
CA ALA A 269 6.90 -31.76 -5.14
C ALA A 269 7.12 -33.25 -4.80
N MET A 270 7.86 -33.54 -3.73
CA MET A 270 8.11 -34.91 -3.26
C MET A 270 6.93 -35.53 -2.48
N GLY A 271 5.81 -34.81 -2.30
CA GLY A 271 4.65 -35.30 -1.55
C GLY A 271 4.89 -35.48 -0.04
N ASN A 272 6.02 -34.99 0.48
CA ASN A 272 6.46 -35.18 1.86
C ASN A 272 6.37 -33.88 2.68
N PHE A 273 5.48 -32.97 2.30
CA PHE A 273 5.35 -31.67 2.93
C PHE A 273 4.79 -31.79 4.36
N PRO A 274 5.53 -31.38 5.41
CA PRO A 274 5.06 -31.51 6.78
C PRO A 274 3.81 -30.65 7.01
N LYS A 275 2.70 -31.26 7.45
CA LYS A 275 1.43 -30.55 7.73
C LYS A 275 1.60 -29.35 8.68
N ARG A 276 2.55 -29.41 9.62
CA ARG A 276 2.87 -28.32 10.55
C ARG A 276 3.42 -27.07 9.85
N LEU A 277 4.11 -27.23 8.72
CA LEU A 277 4.70 -26.13 7.95
C LEU A 277 3.72 -25.53 6.92
N LEU A 278 2.53 -26.13 6.75
CA LEU A 278 1.60 -25.75 5.68
C LEU A 278 1.08 -24.32 5.86
N LYS A 279 0.80 -23.92 7.11
CA LYS A 279 0.33 -22.56 7.41
C LYS A 279 1.42 -21.51 7.11
N ASP A 280 2.66 -21.81 7.49
CA ASP A 280 3.79 -20.90 7.27
C ASP A 280 4.14 -20.79 5.78
N TYR A 281 4.04 -21.91 5.05
CA TYR A 281 4.19 -21.95 3.60
C TYR A 281 3.14 -21.13 2.86
N ILE A 282 1.86 -21.29 3.20
CA ILE A 282 0.77 -20.51 2.60
C ILE A 282 0.97 -19.01 2.89
N ASN A 283 1.39 -18.66 4.10
CA ASN A 283 1.68 -17.26 4.45
C ASN A 283 2.89 -16.71 3.67
N ALA A 284 3.94 -17.51 3.51
CA ALA A 284 5.13 -17.14 2.73
C ALA A 284 4.80 -16.93 1.25
N LEU A 285 4.04 -17.84 0.64
CA LEU A 285 3.59 -17.72 -0.75
C LEU A 285 2.68 -16.51 -0.96
N ARG A 286 1.75 -16.25 -0.03
CA ARG A 286 0.85 -15.10 -0.09
C ARG A 286 1.58 -13.76 -0.13
N ARG A 287 2.72 -13.65 0.57
CA ARG A 287 3.53 -12.43 0.62
C ARG A 287 4.72 -12.43 -0.33
N ALA A 288 4.94 -13.53 -1.05
CA ALA A 288 6.16 -13.74 -1.81
C ALA A 288 6.43 -12.61 -2.80
N SER A 289 5.43 -12.16 -3.57
CA SER A 289 5.63 -11.04 -4.51
C SER A 289 6.13 -9.78 -3.80
N TYR A 290 5.53 -9.43 -2.65
CA TYR A 290 5.88 -8.24 -1.89
C TYR A 290 7.28 -8.33 -1.26
N ASP A 291 7.57 -9.46 -0.60
CA ASP A 291 8.89 -9.72 -0.01
C ASP A 291 9.98 -9.77 -1.10
N LEU A 292 9.70 -10.40 -2.25
CA LEU A 292 10.60 -10.45 -3.41
C LEU A 292 10.89 -9.06 -3.97
N GLY A 293 9.89 -8.18 -4.06
CA GLY A 293 10.10 -6.81 -4.52
C GLY A 293 11.05 -6.04 -3.61
N TYR A 294 10.85 -6.10 -2.29
CA TYR A 294 11.77 -5.49 -1.32
C TYR A 294 13.19 -6.07 -1.39
N CYS A 295 13.30 -7.38 -1.58
CA CYS A 295 14.58 -8.05 -1.79
C CYS A 295 15.29 -7.57 -3.05
N TYR A 296 14.57 -7.48 -4.16
CA TYR A 296 15.13 -6.99 -5.42
C TYR A 296 15.51 -5.51 -5.34
N ALA A 297 14.70 -4.70 -4.66
CA ALA A 297 14.99 -3.31 -4.41
C ALA A 297 16.27 -3.11 -3.60
N SER A 298 16.52 -3.95 -2.60
CA SER A 298 17.77 -3.93 -1.83
C SER A 298 18.99 -4.15 -2.73
N ILE A 299 18.88 -5.04 -3.73
CA ILE A 299 19.92 -5.30 -4.74
C ILE A 299 20.08 -4.11 -5.71
N ILE A 300 18.98 -3.45 -6.13
CA ILE A 300 19.09 -2.21 -6.92
C ILE A 300 19.88 -1.14 -6.15
N ILE A 301 19.57 -0.94 -4.88
CA ILE A 301 20.21 0.07 -4.04
C ILE A 301 21.70 -0.24 -3.85
N ASP A 302 22.06 -1.48 -3.47
CA ASP A 302 23.47 -1.84 -3.25
C ASP A 302 24.30 -1.76 -4.53
N ARG A 303 23.75 -2.18 -5.69
CA ARG A 303 24.44 -2.04 -7.00
C ARG A 303 24.76 -0.60 -7.35
N ASN A 304 23.97 0.34 -6.86
CA ASN A 304 24.11 1.77 -7.15
C ASN A 304 24.67 2.54 -5.95
N LYS A 305 25.26 1.90 -4.94
CA LYS A 305 25.73 2.58 -3.72
C LYS A 305 26.79 3.65 -3.95
N GLU A 306 27.54 3.53 -5.03
CA GLU A 306 28.54 4.54 -5.42
C GLU A 306 27.88 5.77 -6.07
N SER A 307 26.65 5.62 -6.60
CA SER A 307 25.83 6.74 -7.05
C SER A 307 25.09 7.32 -5.85
N LEU A 308 25.40 8.57 -5.50
CA LEU A 308 24.73 9.29 -4.41
C LEU A 308 23.21 9.52 -4.66
N CYS A 309 22.70 9.16 -5.85
CA CYS A 309 21.30 9.28 -6.20
C CYS A 309 20.86 8.15 -7.14
N LEU A 310 19.65 7.63 -6.94
CA LEU A 310 19.02 6.66 -7.84
C LEU A 310 18.22 7.39 -8.92
N ASN A 311 18.43 7.05 -10.20
CA ASN A 311 17.56 7.55 -11.25
C ASN A 311 16.24 6.78 -11.24
N ILE A 312 15.22 7.33 -10.59
CA ILE A 312 13.94 6.64 -10.40
C ILE A 312 13.25 6.25 -11.73
N LYS A 313 13.50 6.96 -12.83
CA LYS A 313 12.93 6.59 -14.15
C LYS A 313 13.54 5.31 -14.68
N ASP A 314 14.85 5.13 -14.47
CA ASP A 314 15.54 3.90 -14.84
C ASP A 314 15.10 2.74 -13.94
N VAL A 315 14.91 3.01 -12.64
CA VAL A 315 14.35 2.04 -11.69
C VAL A 315 12.95 1.58 -12.14
N ILE A 316 12.04 2.50 -12.47
CA ILE A 316 10.70 2.18 -12.97
C ILE A 316 10.79 1.27 -14.20
N LYS A 317 11.70 1.56 -15.13
CA LYS A 317 11.90 0.74 -16.34
C LYS A 317 12.45 -0.65 -16.00
N GLU A 318 13.37 -0.75 -15.04
CA GLU A 318 13.93 -2.02 -14.58
C GLU A 318 12.86 -2.88 -13.92
N VAL A 319 12.13 -2.35 -12.93
CA VAL A 319 11.13 -3.11 -12.17
C VAL A 319 9.88 -3.43 -13.00
N ARG A 320 9.53 -2.61 -14.01
CA ARG A 320 8.42 -2.89 -14.93
C ARG A 320 8.58 -4.23 -15.67
N ASN A 321 9.81 -4.59 -16.01
CA ASN A 321 10.12 -5.81 -16.76
C ASN A 321 10.47 -7.00 -15.85
N LEU A 322 10.20 -6.89 -14.55
CA LEU A 322 10.65 -7.85 -13.56
C LEU A 322 9.65 -9.00 -13.44
N SER A 323 10.04 -10.18 -13.93
CA SER A 323 9.31 -11.41 -13.66
C SER A 323 9.69 -11.99 -12.30
N THR A 324 8.81 -12.82 -11.73
CA THR A 324 9.11 -13.56 -10.48
C THR A 324 10.38 -14.40 -10.63
N LEU A 325 10.55 -15.09 -11.76
CA LEU A 325 11.73 -15.92 -12.01
C LEU A 325 13.00 -15.07 -12.07
N ASP A 326 12.98 -13.96 -12.81
CA ASP A 326 14.13 -13.06 -12.90
C ASP A 326 14.52 -12.49 -11.55
N ALA A 327 13.52 -12.09 -10.73
CA ALA A 327 13.76 -11.59 -9.38
C ALA A 327 14.43 -12.67 -8.51
N VAL A 328 13.86 -13.88 -8.48
CA VAL A 328 14.41 -15.01 -7.71
C VAL A 328 15.84 -15.34 -8.15
N THR A 329 16.08 -15.44 -9.46
CA THR A 329 17.40 -15.72 -10.02
C THR A 329 18.40 -14.63 -9.63
N LYS A 330 18.07 -13.36 -9.83
CA LYS A 330 18.96 -12.25 -9.49
C LYS A 330 19.23 -12.18 -7.98
N ILE A 331 18.23 -12.44 -7.13
CA ILE A 331 18.44 -12.48 -5.67
C ILE A 331 19.35 -13.63 -5.25
N ALA A 332 19.19 -14.81 -5.85
CA ALA A 332 20.00 -15.98 -5.52
C ALA A 332 21.48 -15.84 -5.92
N TYR A 333 21.76 -15.13 -7.02
CA TYR A 333 23.10 -15.02 -7.61
C TYR A 333 23.82 -13.68 -7.39
N TYR A 334 23.12 -12.64 -6.93
CA TYR A 334 23.76 -11.50 -6.27
C TYR A 334 24.47 -11.99 -5.01
#